data_AF-A0A4Y7PT76-F1
#
_entry.id   AF-A0A4Y7PT76-F1
#
_cell.length_a   1.000
_cell.length_b   1.000
_cell.length_c   1.000
_cell.angle_alpha   90.00
_cell.angle_beta   90.00
_cell.angle_gamma   90.00
#
_symmetry.space_group_name_H-M   'P 1'
#
loop_
_entity.id
_entity.type
_entity.pdbx_description
1 polymer ?
#
loop_
_entity_poly.entity_id
_entity_poly.type
_entity_poly.pdbx_seq_one_letter_code
_entity_poly.pdbx_strand_id
1 'polypeptide(L)'
;MFGAFTTYPRIWCTLAYLFKRHPKLPPPVHEILANPSSVHRRHPYRYHPSRGNKHHLDTPLASLYRLYEFYIADDTISFRNEIEWFWNCHTWPVHAIPDPADTKDPSRYAILGGLTEIMCMSFNRLINEGLPRDAPVVIGDFEELKARPKVIERPPEWLANVKPLTEKVFVPNGKGEVVKEEEGSPVFKKWNIFIEHPHHYFV
;
A
#
# COMPACT_ATOMS: atom_id res chain seq x y z
N MET A 1 -10.10 -49.79 -2.94
CA MET A 1 -10.35 -48.97 -1.73
C MET A 1 -9.71 -47.62 -1.97
N PHE A 2 -10.42 -46.72 -2.65
CA PHE A 2 -9.93 -45.38 -3.00
C PHE A 2 -10.50 -44.38 -1.99
N GLY A 3 -9.64 -43.81 -1.14
CA GLY A 3 -10.01 -42.79 -0.17
C GLY A 3 -10.06 -41.42 -0.84
N ALA A 4 -11.24 -40.81 -0.87
CA ALA A 4 -11.47 -39.47 -1.40
C ALA A 4 -10.89 -38.40 -0.47
N PHE A 5 -10.04 -37.53 -1.02
CA PHE A 5 -9.65 -36.26 -0.43
C PHE A 5 -10.85 -35.31 -0.45
N THR A 6 -11.38 -34.93 0.71
CA THR A 6 -12.33 -33.83 0.81
C THR A 6 -11.58 -32.55 1.15
N THR A 7 -11.30 -31.75 0.13
CA THR A 7 -10.93 -30.34 0.21
C THR A 7 -12.09 -29.55 0.82
N TYR A 8 -11.90 -28.98 2.01
CA TYR A 8 -12.85 -28.03 2.59
C TYR A 8 -12.76 -26.66 1.87
N PRO A 9 -13.89 -25.99 1.58
CA PRO A 9 -13.92 -24.87 0.64
C PRO A 9 -13.54 -23.52 1.27
N ARG A 10 -12.81 -22.73 0.47
CA ARG A 10 -12.37 -21.33 0.64
C ARG A 10 -13.52 -20.30 0.69
N ILE A 11 -14.56 -20.50 1.51
CA ILE A 11 -15.77 -19.65 1.49
C ILE A 11 -15.89 -18.71 2.70
N TRP A 12 -15.19 -19.01 3.81
CA TRP A 12 -15.37 -18.26 5.06
C TRP A 12 -14.49 -16.99 5.19
N CYS A 13 -13.42 -16.85 4.39
CA CYS A 13 -12.59 -15.64 4.41
C CYS A 13 -13.20 -14.47 3.62
N THR A 14 -14.15 -14.72 2.71
CA THR A 14 -14.72 -13.71 1.80
C THR A 14 -15.84 -12.90 2.47
N LEU A 15 -16.62 -13.49 3.37
CA LEU A 15 -17.75 -12.82 4.03
C LEU A 15 -17.33 -11.87 5.17
N ALA A 16 -16.15 -12.09 5.77
CA ALA A 16 -15.62 -11.21 6.82
C ALA A 16 -15.21 -9.81 6.30
N TYR A 17 -14.99 -9.67 4.98
CA TYR A 17 -14.71 -8.38 4.34
C TYR A 17 -15.97 -7.51 4.16
N LEU A 18 -17.15 -8.12 4.03
CA LEU A 18 -18.40 -7.39 3.73
C LEU A 18 -18.97 -6.60 4.93
N PHE A 19 -18.55 -6.91 6.17
CA PHE A 19 -19.04 -6.24 7.38
C PHE A 19 -17.98 -5.40 8.12
N LYS A 20 -16.74 -5.34 7.62
CA LYS A 20 -15.76 -4.38 8.16
C LYS A 20 -16.09 -3.00 7.62
N ARG A 21 -16.48 -2.08 8.51
CA ARG A 21 -16.63 -0.66 8.18
C ARG A 21 -15.38 -0.18 7.45
N HIS A 22 -15.54 0.40 6.27
CA HIS A 22 -14.44 1.07 5.58
C HIS A 22 -13.78 2.05 6.55
N PRO A 23 -12.44 2.06 6.65
CA PRO A 23 -11.76 3.09 7.41
C PRO A 23 -12.15 4.47 6.86
N LYS A 24 -12.16 5.48 7.73
CA LYS A 24 -12.40 6.86 7.31
C LYS A 24 -11.32 7.26 6.30
N LEU A 25 -11.74 7.89 5.19
CA LEU A 25 -10.82 8.43 4.18
C LEU A 25 -9.78 9.37 4.84
N PRO A 26 -8.51 9.34 4.38
CA PRO A 26 -7.50 10.26 4.86
C PRO A 26 -7.78 11.68 4.32
N PRO A 27 -7.25 12.75 4.92
CA PRO A 27 -7.46 14.11 4.43
C PRO A 27 -7.00 14.30 2.98
N PRO A 28 -7.62 15.22 2.23
CA PRO A 28 -7.13 15.65 0.92
C PRO A 28 -5.67 16.10 0.94
N VAL A 29 -5.02 16.06 -0.23
CA VAL A 29 -3.61 16.45 -0.39
C VAL A 29 -3.33 17.83 0.22
N HIS A 30 -4.14 18.83 -0.12
CA HIS A 30 -3.96 20.20 0.34
C HIS A 30 -4.07 20.36 1.87
N GLU A 31 -4.92 19.57 2.55
CA GLU A 31 -5.04 19.61 4.01
C GLU A 31 -3.80 19.03 4.69
N ILE A 32 -3.23 17.96 4.14
CA ILE A 32 -1.98 17.37 4.65
C ILE A 32 -0.82 18.34 4.44
N LEU A 33 -0.70 18.94 3.26
CA LEU A 33 0.35 19.91 2.95
C LEU A 33 0.26 21.17 3.81
N ALA A 34 -0.96 21.62 4.15
CA ALA A 34 -1.16 22.76 5.03
C ALA A 34 -0.75 22.48 6.49
N ASN A 35 -0.76 21.22 6.92
CA ASN A 35 -0.37 20.83 8.27
C ASN A 35 0.23 19.41 8.31
N PRO A 36 1.47 19.20 7.82
CA PRO A 36 2.07 17.86 7.70
C PRO A 36 2.21 17.18 9.07
N SER A 37 2.46 17.96 10.13
CA SER A 37 2.54 17.47 11.51
C SER A 37 1.25 16.80 12.02
N SER A 38 0.11 17.04 11.36
CA SER A 38 -1.16 16.36 11.66
C SER A 38 -1.11 14.87 11.41
N VAL A 39 -0.26 14.39 10.49
CA VAL A 39 -0.06 12.98 10.21
C VAL A 39 0.55 12.28 11.43
N HIS A 40 1.60 12.85 12.02
CA HIS A 40 2.21 12.29 13.24
C HIS A 40 1.26 12.27 14.45
N ARG A 41 0.34 13.26 14.54
CA ARG A 41 -0.70 13.26 15.59
C ARG A 41 -1.73 12.15 15.39
N ARG A 42 -2.03 11.78 14.15
CA ARG A 42 -3.01 10.73 13.81
C ARG A 42 -2.40 9.34 13.86
N HIS A 43 -1.12 9.22 13.53
CA HIS A 43 -0.35 7.97 13.56
C HIS A 43 0.86 8.07 14.50
N PRO A 44 0.63 8.31 15.81
CA PRO A 44 1.71 8.34 16.77
C PRO A 44 2.40 6.98 16.83
N TYR A 45 3.74 7.00 16.80
CA TYR A 45 4.58 5.79 16.78
C TYR A 45 4.30 4.78 17.90
N ARG A 46 3.73 5.22 19.04
CA ARG A 46 3.34 4.33 20.15
C ARG A 46 2.12 3.45 19.84
N TYR A 47 1.26 3.87 18.92
CA TYR A 47 -0.02 3.20 18.61
C TYR A 47 -0.05 2.58 17.22
N HIS A 48 1.11 2.45 16.57
CA HIS A 48 1.20 1.88 15.24
C HIS A 48 0.87 0.37 15.27
N PRO A 49 0.05 -0.15 14.33
CA PRO A 49 -0.26 -1.59 14.26
C PRO A 49 0.99 -2.48 14.19
N SER A 50 2.05 -1.99 13.55
CA SER A 50 3.36 -2.68 13.50
C SER A 50 4.05 -2.91 14.84
N ARG A 51 3.57 -2.28 15.92
CA ARG A 51 4.15 -2.42 17.26
C ARG A 51 3.38 -3.39 18.16
N GLY A 52 2.61 -4.30 17.56
CA GLY A 52 2.10 -5.49 18.25
C GLY A 52 0.87 -5.26 19.11
N ASN A 53 0.06 -4.23 18.85
CA ASN A 53 -1.21 -4.07 19.54
C ASN A 53 -2.25 -5.07 19.01
N LYS A 54 -2.32 -6.23 19.65
CA LYS A 54 -3.24 -7.35 19.33
C LYS A 54 -4.73 -6.99 19.42
N HIS A 55 -5.08 -5.81 19.93
CA HIS A 55 -6.46 -5.37 20.13
C HIS A 55 -7.03 -4.53 18.98
N HIS A 56 -6.23 -4.19 17.96
CA HIS A 56 -6.72 -3.49 16.78
C HIS A 56 -6.64 -4.40 15.56
N LEU A 57 -7.82 -4.82 15.06
CA LEU A 57 -7.93 -5.47 13.76
C LEU A 57 -7.63 -4.43 12.67
N ASP A 58 -6.38 -4.38 12.23
CA ASP A 58 -5.97 -3.56 11.11
C ASP A 58 -6.48 -4.15 9.76
N THR A 59 -6.44 -3.34 8.70
CA THR A 59 -6.94 -3.74 7.38
C THR A 59 -6.01 -3.24 6.28
N PRO A 60 -5.98 -3.93 5.12
CA PRO A 60 -5.16 -3.50 3.98
C PRO A 60 -5.53 -2.08 3.50
N LEU A 61 -6.81 -1.71 3.52
CA LEU A 61 -7.26 -0.37 3.13
C LEU A 61 -6.80 0.71 4.12
N ALA A 62 -6.84 0.43 5.42
CA ALA A 62 -6.35 1.38 6.43
C ALA A 62 -4.83 1.59 6.34
N SER A 63 -4.08 0.52 6.04
CA SER A 63 -2.64 0.59 5.77
C SER A 63 -2.33 1.42 4.51
N LEU A 64 -3.08 1.24 3.43
CA LEU A 64 -2.97 2.08 2.23
C LEU A 64 -3.23 3.56 2.53
N TYR A 65 -4.19 3.88 3.40
CA TYR A 65 -4.44 5.27 3.81
C TYR A 65 -3.28 5.86 4.61
N ARG A 66 -2.63 5.08 5.48
CA ARG A 66 -1.42 5.51 6.18
C ARG A 66 -0.26 5.74 5.21
N LEU A 67 -0.05 4.85 4.24
CA LEU A 67 0.94 5.04 3.18
C LEU A 67 0.71 6.35 2.42
N TYR A 68 -0.54 6.63 2.04
CA TYR A 68 -0.90 7.89 1.40
C TYR A 68 -0.53 9.09 2.25
N GLU A 69 -0.87 9.08 3.54
CA GLU A 69 -0.57 10.22 4.40
C GLU A 69 0.92 10.42 4.64
N PHE A 70 1.68 9.34 4.87
CA PHE A 70 3.13 9.42 5.03
C PHE A 70 3.81 9.88 3.74
N TYR A 71 3.30 9.47 2.59
CA TYR A 71 3.83 9.90 1.30
C TYR A 71 3.60 11.40 1.06
N ILE A 72 2.39 11.90 1.32
CA ILE A 72 2.07 13.33 1.11
C ILE A 72 2.75 14.23 2.15
N ALA A 73 2.96 13.74 3.38
CA ALA A 73 3.71 14.48 4.39
C ALA A 73 5.23 14.36 4.24
N ASP A 74 5.72 13.66 3.20
CA ASP A 74 7.14 13.37 2.98
C ASP A 74 7.83 12.70 4.19
N ASP A 75 7.07 11.88 4.93
CA ASP A 75 7.58 11.08 6.04
C ASP A 75 8.12 9.74 5.52
N THR A 76 9.32 9.79 4.94
CA THR A 76 9.98 8.63 4.33
C THR A 76 10.17 7.47 5.32
N ILE A 77 10.41 7.75 6.61
CA ILE A 77 10.63 6.70 7.62
C ILE A 77 9.33 5.95 7.88
N SER A 78 8.24 6.67 8.18
CA SER A 78 6.95 6.04 8.44
C SER A 78 6.39 5.36 7.19
N PHE A 79 6.61 5.94 6.01
CA PHE A 79 6.23 5.33 4.73
C PHE A 79 6.88 3.96 4.55
N ARG A 80 8.21 3.85 4.73
CA ARG A 80 8.93 2.58 4.62
C ARG A 80 8.48 1.55 5.65
N ASN A 81 8.32 1.96 6.90
CA ASN A 81 7.83 1.10 7.98
C ASN A 81 6.43 0.56 7.69
N GLU A 82 5.57 1.36 7.06
CA GLU A 82 4.22 0.95 6.68
C GLU A 82 4.23 -0.01 5.48
N ILE A 83 5.12 0.19 4.48
CA ILE A 83 5.31 -0.77 3.39
C ILE A 83 5.76 -2.12 3.96
N GLU A 84 6.73 -2.12 4.88
CA GLU A 84 7.23 -3.33 5.54
C GLU A 84 6.14 -3.98 6.41
N TRP A 85 5.31 -3.19 7.09
CA TRP A 85 4.16 -3.72 7.84
C TRP A 85 3.18 -4.45 6.92
N PHE A 86 2.82 -3.85 5.78
CA PHE A 86 2.01 -4.52 4.76
C PHE A 86 2.74 -5.75 4.20
N TRP A 87 4.08 -5.68 4.06
CA TRP A 87 4.92 -6.81 3.67
C TRP A 87 4.82 -8.00 4.64
N ASN A 88 4.73 -7.75 5.94
CA ASN A 88 4.63 -8.82 6.92
C ASN A 88 3.19 -9.35 7.07
N CYS A 89 2.19 -8.59 6.64
CA CYS A 89 0.80 -9.02 6.57
C CYS A 89 0.55 -9.91 5.33
N HIS A 90 1.19 -11.08 5.25
CA HIS A 90 1.16 -11.97 4.07
C HIS A 90 -0.24 -12.47 3.65
N THR A 91 -1.26 -12.31 4.50
CA THR A 91 -2.67 -12.59 4.16
C THR A 91 -3.37 -11.46 3.40
N TRP A 92 -2.68 -10.33 3.19
CA TRP A 92 -3.17 -9.16 2.46
C TRP A 92 -2.48 -9.08 1.09
N PRO A 93 -3.01 -9.75 0.04
CA PRO A 93 -2.50 -9.52 -1.31
C PRO A 93 -2.91 -8.11 -1.78
N VAL A 94 -2.05 -7.44 -2.54
CA VAL A 94 -2.28 -6.05 -2.99
C VAL A 94 -3.55 -5.96 -3.84
N HIS A 95 -3.79 -6.98 -4.67
CA HIS A 95 -4.94 -7.01 -5.57
C HIS A 95 -6.30 -7.10 -4.85
N ALA A 96 -6.30 -7.47 -3.56
CA ALA A 96 -7.51 -7.60 -2.75
C ALA A 96 -7.76 -6.37 -1.85
N ILE A 97 -6.96 -5.31 -1.98
CA ILE A 97 -7.24 -4.04 -1.29
C ILE A 97 -8.63 -3.55 -1.76
N PRO A 98 -9.61 -3.37 -0.84
CA PRO A 98 -10.93 -2.86 -1.20
C PRO A 98 -10.88 -1.49 -1.84
N ASP A 99 -11.81 -1.21 -2.76
CA ASP A 99 -11.91 0.10 -3.43
C ASP A 99 -12.22 1.21 -2.39
N PRO A 100 -11.40 2.28 -2.30
CA PRO A 100 -11.72 3.48 -1.54
C PRO A 100 -13.03 4.16 -1.95
N ALA A 101 -13.46 4.00 -3.22
CA ALA A 101 -14.63 4.63 -3.84
C ALA A 101 -14.67 6.15 -3.66
N ASP A 102 -13.50 6.80 -3.69
CA ASP A 102 -13.33 8.20 -3.39
C ASP A 102 -13.64 9.11 -4.58
N THR A 103 -14.92 9.24 -4.86
CA THR A 103 -15.44 10.06 -5.97
C THR A 103 -15.33 11.56 -5.74
N LYS A 104 -15.05 12.00 -4.51
CA LYS A 104 -15.02 13.43 -4.13
C LYS A 104 -13.64 14.06 -4.26
N ASP A 105 -12.57 13.27 -4.17
CA ASP A 105 -11.20 13.72 -4.33
C ASP A 105 -10.46 12.83 -5.34
N PRO A 106 -10.54 13.15 -6.64
CA PRO A 106 -9.88 12.39 -7.69
C PRO A 106 -8.36 12.30 -7.52
N SER A 107 -7.72 13.34 -6.95
CA SER A 107 -6.27 13.36 -6.71
C SER A 107 -5.90 12.35 -5.64
N ARG A 108 -6.60 12.35 -4.50
CA ARG A 108 -6.41 11.35 -3.44
C ARG A 108 -6.66 9.94 -3.96
N TYR A 109 -7.72 9.74 -4.74
CA TYR A 109 -8.04 8.43 -5.32
C TYR A 109 -6.93 7.93 -6.27
N ALA A 110 -6.42 8.80 -7.14
CA ALA A 110 -5.34 8.44 -8.05
C ALA A 110 -4.01 8.17 -7.33
N ILE A 111 -3.68 8.92 -6.27
CA ILE A 111 -2.47 8.67 -5.47
C ILE A 111 -2.60 7.34 -4.73
N LEU A 112 -3.76 7.04 -4.13
CA LEU A 112 -4.02 5.73 -3.52
C LEU A 112 -3.84 4.61 -4.54
N GLY A 113 -4.37 4.78 -5.76
CA GLY A 113 -4.17 3.85 -6.87
C GLY A 113 -2.71 3.63 -7.21
N GLY A 114 -1.95 4.70 -7.45
CA GLY A 114 -0.52 4.59 -7.77
C GLY A 114 0.32 4.01 -6.64
N LEU A 115 -0.04 4.23 -5.37
CA LEU A 115 0.63 3.59 -4.25
C LEU A 115 0.47 2.06 -4.27
N THR A 116 -0.65 1.52 -4.74
CA THR A 116 -0.78 0.06 -4.94
C THR A 116 0.20 -0.46 -6.00
N GLU A 117 0.52 0.32 -7.03
CA GLU A 117 1.55 -0.03 -8.01
C GLU A 117 2.95 0.04 -7.42
N ILE A 118 3.25 1.09 -6.63
CA ILE A 118 4.52 1.22 -5.89
C ILE A 118 4.72 0.00 -4.99
N MET A 119 3.69 -0.44 -4.26
CA MET A 119 3.74 -1.65 -3.44
C MET A 119 4.04 -2.89 -4.28
N CYS A 120 3.38 -3.06 -5.44
CA CYS A 120 3.67 -4.17 -6.34
C CYS A 120 5.14 -4.13 -6.81
N MET A 121 5.68 -2.96 -7.14
CA MET A 121 7.09 -2.81 -7.53
C MET A 121 8.04 -3.24 -6.40
N SER A 122 7.80 -2.76 -5.17
CA SER A 122 8.61 -3.15 -4.00
C SER A 122 8.56 -4.65 -3.75
N PHE A 123 7.36 -5.22 -3.74
CA PHE A 123 7.12 -6.60 -3.35
C PHE A 123 7.62 -7.57 -4.41
N ASN A 124 7.35 -7.28 -5.68
CA ASN A 124 7.77 -8.13 -6.78
C ASN A 124 9.28 -8.13 -6.95
N ARG A 125 9.99 -7.07 -6.56
CA ARG A 125 11.45 -7.10 -6.49
C ARG A 125 11.93 -8.21 -5.54
N LEU A 126 11.45 -8.21 -4.30
CA LEU A 126 11.83 -9.22 -3.29
C LEU A 126 11.43 -10.64 -3.73
N ILE A 127 10.21 -10.81 -4.23
CA ILE A 127 9.74 -12.10 -4.76
C ILE A 127 10.63 -12.57 -5.92
N ASN A 128 11.06 -11.67 -6.79
CA ASN A 128 11.93 -12.02 -7.91
C ASN A 128 13.35 -12.39 -7.47
N GLU A 129 13.84 -11.80 -6.38
CA GLU A 129 15.10 -12.13 -5.70
C GLU A 129 15.01 -13.45 -4.90
N GLY A 130 13.80 -14.02 -4.75
CA GLY A 130 13.57 -15.32 -4.12
C GLY A 130 13.02 -15.26 -2.70
N LEU A 131 12.60 -14.08 -2.24
CA LEU A 131 12.01 -13.89 -0.92
C LEU A 131 10.47 -13.84 -1.03
N PRO A 132 9.75 -14.94 -0.73
CA PRO A 132 8.30 -14.92 -0.74
C PRO A 132 7.73 -14.12 0.45
N ARG A 133 6.47 -13.67 0.33
CA ARG A 133 5.76 -12.87 1.35
C ARG A 133 5.63 -13.59 2.70
N ASP A 134 5.55 -14.91 2.69
CA ASP A 134 5.41 -15.78 3.86
C ASP A 134 6.75 -16.34 4.36
N ALA A 135 7.88 -15.75 3.92
CA ALA A 135 9.20 -16.14 4.41
C ALA A 135 9.29 -16.00 5.94
N PRO A 136 9.88 -16.98 6.63
CA PRO A 136 10.09 -16.87 8.07
C PRO A 136 11.10 -15.75 8.39
N VAL A 137 10.96 -15.14 9.58
CA VAL A 137 11.88 -14.10 10.07
C VAL A 137 13.33 -14.57 10.10
N VAL A 138 13.54 -15.86 10.41
CA VAL A 138 14.87 -16.50 10.37
C VAL A 138 14.88 -17.48 9.22
N ILE A 139 15.69 -17.18 8.20
CA ILE A 139 15.86 -18.01 7.01
C ILE A 139 17.00 -18.99 7.26
N GLY A 140 16.67 -20.28 7.35
CA GLY A 140 17.67 -21.35 7.47
C GLY A 140 18.24 -21.80 6.12
N ASP A 141 17.38 -21.90 5.10
CA ASP A 141 17.74 -22.29 3.73
C ASP A 141 17.10 -21.33 2.72
N PHE A 142 17.91 -20.46 2.14
CA PHE A 142 17.43 -19.47 1.16
C PHE A 142 17.22 -20.08 -0.22
N GLU A 143 17.90 -21.18 -0.56
CA GLU A 143 17.73 -21.85 -1.85
C GLU A 143 16.41 -22.62 -1.88
N GLU A 144 15.97 -23.17 -0.75
CA GLU A 144 14.61 -23.70 -0.60
C GLU A 144 13.55 -22.63 -0.88
N LEU A 145 13.70 -21.42 -0.33
CA LEU A 145 12.77 -20.31 -0.58
C LEU A 145 12.74 -19.89 -2.05
N LYS A 146 13.92 -19.76 -2.67
CA LYS A 146 14.04 -19.43 -4.11
C LYS A 146 13.41 -20.46 -5.02
N ALA A 147 13.45 -21.73 -4.65
CA ALA A 147 12.88 -22.82 -5.44
C ALA A 147 11.33 -22.83 -5.41
N ARG A 148 10.70 -22.11 -4.47
CA ARG A 148 9.24 -22.02 -4.39
C ARG A 148 8.68 -21.25 -5.59
N PRO A 149 7.46 -21.59 -6.05
CA PRO A 149 6.79 -20.82 -7.09
C PRO A 149 6.61 -19.36 -6.69
N LYS A 150 7.00 -18.44 -7.58
CA LYS A 150 6.84 -17.01 -7.37
C LYS A 150 5.37 -16.60 -7.46
N VAL A 151 4.84 -16.04 -6.36
CA VAL A 151 3.50 -15.45 -6.32
C VAL A 151 3.64 -13.93 -6.48
N ILE A 152 3.46 -13.45 -7.71
CA ILE A 152 3.63 -12.03 -8.06
C ILE A 152 2.41 -11.22 -7.63
N GLU A 153 2.66 -10.10 -6.96
CA GLU A 153 1.66 -9.12 -6.57
C GLU A 153 1.21 -8.31 -7.79
N ARG A 154 -0.09 -7.98 -7.81
CA ARG A 154 -0.71 -7.20 -8.88
C ARG A 154 -1.59 -6.10 -8.27
N PRO A 155 -1.77 -4.96 -8.96
CA PRO A 155 -2.67 -3.91 -8.48
C PRO A 155 -4.12 -4.42 -8.39
N PRO A 156 -4.96 -3.77 -7.57
CA PRO A 156 -6.36 -4.12 -7.46
C PRO A 156 -7.15 -3.74 -8.71
N GLU A 157 -8.23 -4.47 -8.98
CA GLU A 157 -9.04 -4.31 -10.20
C GLU A 157 -9.69 -2.91 -10.31
N TRP A 158 -10.03 -2.29 -9.17
CA TRP A 158 -10.62 -0.95 -9.13
C TRP A 158 -9.68 0.12 -9.68
N LEU A 159 -8.37 -0.15 -9.79
CA LEU A 159 -7.42 0.78 -10.39
C LEU A 159 -7.78 1.12 -11.85
N ALA A 160 -8.45 0.21 -12.55
CA ALA A 160 -8.97 0.47 -13.91
C ALA A 160 -10.02 1.59 -13.96
N ASN A 161 -10.66 1.93 -12.84
CA ASN A 161 -11.64 3.01 -12.74
C ASN A 161 -10.99 4.38 -12.52
N VAL A 162 -9.70 4.43 -12.16
CA VAL A 162 -8.98 5.68 -11.89
C VAL A 162 -8.65 6.38 -13.21
N LYS A 163 -9.36 7.47 -13.47
CA LYS A 163 -9.15 8.29 -14.67
C LYS A 163 -8.05 9.33 -14.43
N PRO A 164 -7.30 9.72 -15.48
CA PRO A 164 -6.40 10.86 -15.38
C PRO A 164 -7.15 12.14 -14.98
N LEU A 165 -6.49 12.98 -14.18
CA LEU A 165 -7.04 14.27 -13.78
C LEU A 165 -7.15 15.22 -14.96
N THR A 166 -8.18 16.06 -14.98
CA THR A 166 -8.35 17.08 -16.04
C THR A 166 -7.20 18.09 -16.04
N GLU A 167 -6.75 18.47 -14.85
CA GLU A 167 -5.66 19.43 -14.65
C GLU A 167 -4.41 18.72 -14.13
N LYS A 168 -3.24 19.28 -14.44
CA LYS A 168 -1.98 18.83 -13.88
C LYS A 168 -1.91 19.20 -12.41
N VAL A 169 -1.64 18.23 -11.55
CA VAL A 169 -1.47 18.43 -10.11
C VAL A 169 -0.01 18.23 -9.75
N PHE A 170 0.60 19.28 -9.21
CA PHE A 170 1.96 19.25 -8.67
C PHE A 170 1.89 19.12 -7.16
N VAL A 171 2.46 18.06 -6.61
CA VAL A 171 2.53 17.84 -5.16
C VAL A 171 3.95 18.13 -4.70
N PRO A 172 4.16 19.14 -3.83
CA PRO A 172 5.49 19.46 -3.33
C PRO A 172 5.99 18.41 -2.33
N ASN A 173 7.31 18.30 -2.21
CA ASN A 173 7.97 17.51 -1.17
C ASN A 173 7.93 18.22 0.20
N GLY A 174 8.55 17.62 1.23
CA GLY A 174 8.59 18.16 2.58
C GLY A 174 9.34 19.49 2.73
N LYS A 175 10.10 19.91 1.70
CA LYS A 175 10.76 21.22 1.62
C LYS A 175 9.93 22.26 0.86
N GLY A 176 8.76 21.89 0.35
CA GLY A 176 7.91 22.76 -0.47
C GLY A 176 8.35 22.82 -1.93
N GLU A 177 9.27 21.97 -2.37
CA GLU A 177 9.79 21.96 -3.74
C GLU A 177 8.89 21.09 -4.63
N VAL A 178 8.60 21.57 -5.83
CA VAL A 178 7.83 20.80 -6.83
C VAL A 178 8.77 20.18 -7.86
N VAL A 179 8.51 18.93 -8.22
CA VAL A 179 9.24 18.27 -9.30
C VAL A 179 8.88 18.86 -10.65
N LYS A 180 9.85 18.88 -11.56
CA LYS A 180 9.55 19.11 -12.98
C LYS A 180 8.76 17.95 -13.55
N GLU A 181 8.05 18.19 -14.64
CA GLU A 181 7.21 17.16 -15.26
C GLU A 181 8.01 15.93 -15.69
N GLU A 182 9.22 16.12 -16.20
CA GLU A 182 10.17 15.09 -16.61
C GLU A 182 10.75 14.29 -15.44
N GLU A 183 10.88 14.90 -14.27
CA GLU A 183 11.48 14.32 -13.06
C GLU A 183 10.45 13.64 -12.14
N GLY A 184 9.15 13.87 -12.36
CA GLY A 184 8.09 13.26 -11.56
C GLY A 184 8.09 11.72 -11.62
N SER A 185 7.47 11.10 -10.60
CA SER A 185 7.34 9.65 -10.52
C SER A 185 6.60 9.07 -11.74
N PRO A 186 7.18 8.09 -12.46
CA PRO A 186 6.57 7.52 -13.65
C PRO A 186 5.21 6.84 -13.37
N VAL A 187 5.00 6.37 -12.14
CA VAL A 187 3.74 5.75 -11.70
C VAL A 187 2.58 6.75 -11.74
N PHE A 188 2.83 7.99 -11.28
CA PHE A 188 1.76 8.98 -11.08
C PHE A 188 1.50 9.86 -12.31
N LYS A 189 2.50 10.02 -13.20
CA LYS A 189 2.36 10.86 -14.41
C LYS A 189 1.18 10.49 -15.30
N LYS A 190 0.85 9.19 -15.41
CA LYS A 190 -0.28 8.73 -16.22
C LYS A 190 -1.64 9.25 -15.76
N TRP A 191 -1.73 9.77 -14.54
CA TRP A 191 -2.92 10.43 -14.00
C TRP A 191 -2.80 11.96 -13.92
N ASN A 192 -1.81 12.56 -14.59
CA ASN A 192 -1.50 14.00 -14.52
C ASN A 192 -1.09 14.46 -13.11
N ILE A 193 -0.46 13.59 -12.33
CA ILE A 193 0.08 13.90 -11.00
C ILE A 193 1.60 13.89 -11.06
N PHE A 194 2.21 15.00 -10.65
CA PHE A 194 3.65 15.24 -10.65
C PHE A 194 4.12 15.37 -9.19
N ILE A 195 4.75 14.31 -8.71
CA ILE A 195 5.21 14.13 -7.34
C ILE A 195 6.53 13.34 -7.36
N GLU A 196 7.41 13.56 -6.37
CA GLU A 196 8.66 12.80 -6.24
C GLU A 196 8.41 11.30 -6.14
N HIS A 197 9.26 10.50 -6.78
CA HIS A 197 9.15 9.05 -6.66
C HIS A 197 9.56 8.60 -5.24
N PRO A 198 8.72 7.86 -4.52
CA PRO A 198 9.01 7.53 -3.14
C PRO A 198 10.17 6.53 -3.05
N HIS A 199 10.95 6.63 -1.97
CA HIS A 199 11.87 5.57 -1.59
C HIS A 199 11.07 4.36 -1.04
N HIS A 200 10.71 3.45 -1.94
CA HIS A 200 9.79 2.34 -1.70
C HIS A 200 10.48 1.01 -1.38
N TYR A 201 11.82 0.97 -1.38
CA TYR A 201 12.56 -0.21 -0.98
C TYR A 201 12.72 -0.31 0.54
N PHE A 202 12.57 -1.52 1.06
CA PHE A 202 12.74 -1.89 2.45
C PHE A 202 13.48 -3.24 2.52
N VAL A 203 14.07 -3.53 3.67
CA VAL A 203 14.86 -4.74 3.96
C VAL A 203 14.54 -5.17 5.38
#